data_AF-A0A9E5M9A9-F1
#
_entry.id   AF-A0A9E5M9A9-F1
#
_cell.length_a   1.000
_cell.length_b   1.000
_cell.length_c   1.000
_cell.angle_alpha   90.00
_cell.angle_beta   90.00
_cell.angle_gamma   90.00
#
_symmetry.space_group_name_H-M   'P 1'
#
loop_
_entity.id
_entity.type
_entity.pdbx_description
1 polymer ?
#
loop_
_entity_poly.entity_id
_entity_poly.type
_entity_poly.pdbx_seq_one_letter_code
_entity_poly.pdbx_strand_id
1 'polypeptide(L)' 'MNTKRNALKSLATASVVALGLLGAMGSGLAQAQTKLKWAHVYETSEPYHTESVWAGEEIKKRTNGKFEVQVFPA' A
#
# COMPACT_ATOMS: atom_id res chain seq x y z
N MET A 1 10.23 -33.45 33.56
CA MET A 1 9.08 -33.24 32.63
C MET A 1 8.77 -31.77 32.31
N ASN A 2 9.37 -30.78 32.99
CA ASN A 2 9.02 -29.35 32.81
C ASN A 2 9.69 -28.68 31.59
N THR A 3 10.90 -29.09 31.22
CA THR A 3 11.68 -28.48 30.12
C THR A 3 11.03 -28.64 28.75
N LYS A 4 10.48 -29.83 28.44
CA LYS A 4 9.80 -30.09 27.17
C LYS A 4 8.51 -29.28 27.02
N ARG A 5 7.79 -29.08 28.12
CA ARG A 5 6.53 -28.32 28.16
C ARG A 5 6.78 -26.81 28.00
N ASN A 6 7.89 -26.31 28.53
CA ASN A 6 8.31 -24.92 28.36
C ASN A 6 8.81 -24.66 26.93
N ALA A 7 9.57 -25.58 26.34
CA ALA A 7 10.00 -25.49 24.94
C ALA A 7 8.81 -25.45 23.97
N LEU A 8 7.79 -26.28 24.22
CA LEU A 8 6.57 -26.31 23.39
C LEU A 8 5.77 -25.00 23.47
N LYS A 9 5.70 -24.39 24.66
CA LYS A 9 5.08 -23.06 24.85
C LYS A 9 5.86 -21.96 24.14
N SER A 10 7.20 -21.97 24.23
CA SER A 10 8.03 -21.00 23.51
C SER A 10 7.88 -21.13 21.99
N LEU A 11 7.83 -22.35 21.45
CA LEU A 11 7.58 -22.57 20.03
C LEU A 11 6.20 -22.05 19.60
N ALA A 12 5.15 -22.33 20.37
CA ALA A 12 3.79 -21.86 20.09
C ALA A 12 3.71 -20.31 20.13
N THR A 13 4.39 -19.68 21.08
CA THR A 13 4.41 -18.22 21.19
C THR A 13 5.18 -17.58 20.02
N ALA A 14 6.32 -18.14 19.64
CA ALA A 14 7.12 -17.68 18.51
C ALA A 14 6.35 -17.79 17.18
N SER A 15 5.57 -18.86 17.00
CA SER A 15 4.77 -19.05 15.78
C SER A 15 3.56 -18.11 15.69
N VAL A 16 2.92 -17.76 16.82
CA VAL A 16 1.88 -16.72 16.85
C VAL A 16 2.45 -15.34 16.51
N VAL A 17 3.65 -15.00 17.03
CA VAL A 17 4.32 -13.74 16.70
C VAL A 17 4.72 -13.67 15.22
N ALA A 18 5.29 -14.76 14.68
CA ALA A 18 5.66 -14.82 13.27
C ALA A 18 4.45 -14.64 12.34
N LEU A 19 3.33 -15.32 12.63
CA LEU A 19 2.08 -15.18 11.87
C LEU A 19 1.46 -13.78 12.01
N GLY A 20 1.54 -13.16 13.19
CA GLY A 20 1.11 -11.78 13.41
C GLY A 20 1.92 -10.76 12.60
N LEU A 21 3.24 -10.96 12.49
CA LEU A 21 4.12 -10.12 11.68
C LEU A 21 3.86 -10.27 10.18
N LEU A 22 3.59 -11.49 9.71
CA LEU A 22 3.18 -11.76 8.32
C LEU A 22 1.82 -11.12 7.98
N GLY A 23 0.85 -11.16 8.90
CA GLY A 23 -0.44 -10.49 8.75
C GLY A 23 -0.34 -8.96 8.74
N ALA A 24 0.55 -8.39 9.55
CA ALA A 24 0.84 -6.95 9.56
C ALA A 24 1.58 -6.48 8.29
N MET A 25 2.36 -7.36 7.66
CA MET A 25 3.02 -7.10 6.35
C MET A 25 2.13 -7.40 5.14
N GLY A 26 0.90 -7.89 5.34
CA GLY A 26 0.00 -8.42 4.30
C GLY A 26 -0.47 -7.40 3.25
N SER A 27 -0.17 -6.12 3.41
CA SER A 27 -0.36 -5.08 2.39
C SER A 27 0.69 -5.11 1.28
N GLY A 28 1.74 -5.93 1.40
CA GLY A 28 2.86 -6.06 0.46
C GLY A 28 2.71 -7.15 -0.60
N LEU A 29 1.60 -7.89 -0.68
CA LEU A 29 1.34 -8.72 -1.86
C LEU A 29 1.12 -7.77 -3.02
N ALA A 30 2.09 -7.71 -3.95
CA ALA A 30 2.04 -6.85 -5.12
C ALA A 30 0.70 -7.01 -5.85
N GLN A 31 -0.26 -6.14 -5.55
CA GLN A 31 -1.53 -6.08 -6.24
C GLN A 31 -1.24 -5.51 -7.62
N ALA A 32 -1.89 -6.04 -8.65
CA ALA A 32 -1.83 -5.44 -9.97
C ALA A 32 -2.28 -3.97 -9.87
N GLN A 33 -1.34 -3.05 -10.10
CA GLN A 33 -1.61 -1.62 -10.01
C GLN A 33 -2.58 -1.21 -11.13
N THR A 34 -3.69 -0.61 -10.75
CA THR A 34 -4.63 -0.05 -11.73
C THR A 34 -4.13 1.33 -12.16
N LYS A 35 -3.79 1.49 -13.44
CA LYS A 35 -3.35 2.76 -14.02
C LYS A 35 -4.53 3.50 -14.65
N LEU A 36 -4.89 4.62 -14.04
CA LEU A 36 -5.94 5.50 -14.53
C LEU A 36 -5.30 6.68 -15.27
N LYS A 37 -5.84 7.02 -16.45
CA LYS A 37 -5.43 8.19 -17.22
C LYS A 37 -6.48 9.27 -17.05
N TRP A 38 -6.07 10.40 -16.51
CA TRP A 38 -6.90 11.59 -16.39
C TRP A 38 -6.41 12.61 -17.42
N ALA A 39 -7.15 12.72 -18.52
CA ALA A 39 -6.76 13.56 -19.65
C ALA A 39 -7.55 14.88 -19.67
N HIS A 40 -7.05 15.83 -20.46
CA HIS A 40 -7.66 17.15 -20.68
C HIS A 40 -7.78 17.97 -19.39
N VAL A 41 -6.74 17.93 -18.56
CA VAL A 41 -6.70 18.59 -17.24
C VAL A 41 -6.10 19.99 -17.36
N TYR A 42 -6.65 20.80 -18.28
CA TYR A 42 -6.17 22.16 -18.60
C TYR A 42 -4.66 22.24 -18.89
N GLU A 43 -4.19 23.46 -19.09
CA GLU A 43 -2.79 23.82 -19.26
C GLU A 43 -2.02 23.57 -17.96
N THR A 44 -0.75 23.19 -18.09
CA THR A 44 0.10 22.84 -16.93
C THR A 44 0.31 23.96 -15.91
N SER A 45 0.06 25.23 -16.30
CA SER A 45 0.13 26.40 -15.43
C SER A 45 -1.15 26.65 -14.62
N GLU A 46 -2.26 26.02 -15.00
CA GLU A 46 -3.54 26.26 -14.33
C GLU A 46 -3.59 25.56 -12.97
N PRO A 47 -4.18 26.20 -11.94
CA PRO A 47 -4.32 25.58 -10.62
C PRO A 47 -5.00 24.22 -10.68
N TYR A 48 -5.95 24.03 -11.60
CA TYR A 48 -6.62 22.75 -11.76
C TYR A 48 -5.65 21.61 -12.14
N HIS A 49 -4.68 21.89 -13.02
CA HIS A 49 -3.68 20.90 -13.40
C HIS A 49 -2.78 20.56 -12.21
N THR A 50 -2.27 21.57 -11.52
CA THR A 50 -1.34 21.38 -10.39
C THR A 50 -2.01 20.62 -9.24
N GLU A 51 -3.26 20.96 -8.91
CA GLU A 51 -4.04 20.26 -7.88
C GLU A 51 -4.38 18.82 -8.29
N SER A 52 -4.60 18.58 -9.58
CA SER A 52 -4.86 17.22 -10.09
C SER A 52 -3.61 16.33 -10.00
N VAL A 53 -2.43 16.88 -10.26
CA VAL A 53 -1.15 16.16 -10.08
C VAL A 53 -0.95 15.79 -8.60
N TRP A 54 -1.15 16.75 -7.69
CA TRP A 54 -1.11 16.50 -6.25
C TRP A 54 -2.12 15.42 -5.83
N ALA A 55 -3.36 15.50 -6.30
CA ALA A 55 -4.39 14.53 -6.00
C ALA A 55 -4.02 13.12 -6.48
N GLY A 56 -3.38 13.00 -7.66
CA GLY A 56 -2.90 11.72 -8.18
C GLY A 56 -1.87 11.06 -7.27
N GLU A 57 -0.94 11.83 -6.70
CA GLU A 57 0.03 11.34 -5.72
C GLU A 57 -0.64 10.91 -4.41
N GLU A 58 -1.58 11.71 -3.91
CA GLU A 58 -2.31 11.41 -2.68
C GLU A 58 -3.13 10.12 -2.80
N ILE A 59 -3.77 9.88 -3.94
CA ILE A 59 -4.50 8.63 -4.22
C ILE A 59 -3.53 7.44 -4.16
N LYS A 60 -2.35 7.55 -4.79
CA LYS A 60 -1.34 6.48 -4.77
C LYS A 60 -0.89 6.16 -3.35
N LYS A 61 -0.60 7.16 -2.52
CA LYS A 61 -0.19 6.98 -1.12
C LYS A 61 -1.29 6.33 -0.29
N ARG A 62 -2.51 6.88 -0.34
CA ARG A 62 -3.65 6.43 0.49
C ARG A 62 -4.16 5.05 0.10
N THR A 63 -3.88 4.61 -1.11
CA THR A 63 -4.28 3.28 -1.61
C THR A 63 -3.15 2.26 -1.59
N ASN A 64 -2.02 2.59 -0.95
CA ASN A 64 -0.82 1.75 -0.92
C ASN A 64 -0.40 1.26 -2.32
N GLY A 65 -0.44 2.16 -3.30
CA GLY A 65 -0.07 1.86 -4.69
C GLY A 65 -1.10 1.06 -5.48
N LYS A 66 -2.29 0.77 -4.96
CA LYS A 66 -3.34 0.07 -5.70
C LYS A 66 -3.79 0.84 -6.95
N PHE A 67 -3.87 2.17 -6.84
CA PHE A 67 -4.22 3.05 -7.96
C PHE A 67 -3.08 4.03 -8.25
N GLU A 68 -2.73 4.14 -9.52
CA GLU A 68 -1.86 5.19 -10.04
C GLU A 68 -2.64 6.04 -11.03
N VAL A 69 -2.75 7.33 -10.73
CA VAL A 69 -3.41 8.31 -11.58
C VAL A 69 -2.34 9.08 -12.34
N GLN A 70 -2.41 9.05 -13.67
CA GLN A 70 -1.55 9.85 -14.55
C GLN A 70 -2.37 11.00 -15.12
N VAL A 71 -1.94 12.22 -14.81
CA VAL A 71 -2.57 13.46 -15.27
C VAL A 71 -1.93 13.88 -16.58
N PHE A 72 -2.76 14.16 -17.59
CA PHE A 72 -2.34 14.68 -18.88
C PHE A 72 -3.01 16.04 -19.13
N PRO A 73 -2.23 17.06 -19.53
CA PRO A 73 -2.77 18.37 -19.86
C PRO A 73 -3.71 18.32 -21.08
N ALA A 74 -4.43 19.42 -21.31
CA ALA A 74 -5.21 19.65 -22.52
C ALA A 74 -4.30 19.90 -23.75
#